data_AF-A0A5J5SFN2-F1
#
_entry.id   AF-A0A5J5SFN2-F1
#
_cell.length_a   1.000
_cell.length_b   1.000
_cell.length_c   1.000
_cell.angle_alpha   90.00
_cell.angle_beta   90.00
_cell.angle_gamma   90.00
#
_symmetry.space_group_name_H-M   'P 1'
#
loop_
_entity.id
_entity.type
_entity.pdbx_description
1 polymer ?
#
loop_
_entity_poly.entity_id
_entity_poly.type
_entity_poly.pdbx_seq_one_letter_code
_entity_poly.pdbx_strand_id
1 'polypeptide(L)'
;MDKPLLFGETSNGGGRRDRLYRRSEAITYGSPYQRAAALVDLAEDGVGLPEQILDKSSFGSAAKFYFMFIKFDIIWTLNYFALVVLNFLEKPLWCLSSSYSCSDRDYFFLGQLPYLNATGSLIYEVVTLVLLAIHTIFPISYEGSSIYWKRPLNQIKVICLLILVADLLVYTLYLSPVAVNSLPFRVAPYVRVILFILSIRELRNSIVILAGMIGTYLNVLALWLLFLLFASWVAYVMFEDTQQGKLVFTSYGTTLYQMFVLFTTSNNPDVWIPAYKASRWYCLFFVLFVLIGVYFVTNLILAVVYDSFKSELAKQVSEMDRNRRSILCKAFDLIDDYVSTLFTYWPNIPFTF
;
A
#
# COMPACT_ATOMS: atom_id res chain seq x y z
N MET A 1 -27.79 15.68 -10.29
CA MET A 1 -26.74 16.09 -9.33
C MET A 1 -26.72 15.02 -8.25
N ASP A 2 -25.99 13.96 -8.51
CA ASP A 2 -25.92 12.81 -7.62
C ASP A 2 -24.88 13.10 -6.54
N LYS A 3 -25.32 13.22 -5.29
CA LYS A 3 -24.43 13.35 -4.14
C LYS A 3 -23.79 11.98 -3.88
N PRO A 4 -22.46 11.88 -3.73
CA PRO A 4 -21.85 10.65 -3.27
C PRO A 4 -22.30 10.40 -1.83
N LEU A 5 -23.00 9.27 -1.60
CA LEU A 5 -23.40 8.83 -0.27
C LEU A 5 -22.15 8.39 0.49
N LEU A 6 -21.79 9.20 1.50
CA LEU A 6 -20.73 8.92 2.45
C LEU A 6 -21.01 7.60 3.18
N PHE A 7 -20.02 6.71 3.12
CA PHE A 7 -19.92 5.50 3.92
C PHE A 7 -19.90 5.83 5.42
N GLY A 8 -20.71 5.14 6.22
CA GLY A 8 -20.51 5.13 7.67
C GLY A 8 -21.76 4.89 8.51
N GLU A 9 -22.24 3.64 8.54
CA GLU A 9 -22.89 3.12 9.75
C GLU A 9 -22.13 1.91 10.26
N THR A 10 -21.36 2.15 11.33
CA THR A 10 -20.72 1.16 12.19
C THR A 10 -21.79 0.33 12.90
N SER A 11 -22.18 -0.80 12.30
CA SER A 11 -23.01 -1.80 12.99
C SER A 11 -22.13 -2.74 13.83
N ASN A 12 -22.52 -2.86 15.10
CA ASN A 12 -21.94 -3.66 16.18
C ASN A 12 -21.25 -4.96 15.74
N GLY A 13 -20.02 -5.16 16.24
CA GLY A 13 -19.11 -6.26 15.91
C GLY A 13 -19.58 -7.70 16.21
N GLY A 14 -20.76 -7.89 16.82
CA GLY A 14 -21.38 -9.20 17.03
C GLY A 14 -22.15 -9.75 15.83
N GLY A 15 -22.63 -8.89 14.91
CA GLY A 15 -23.50 -9.31 13.80
C GLY A 15 -22.79 -9.74 12.52
N ARG A 16 -21.50 -9.39 12.36
CA ARG A 16 -20.78 -9.55 11.08
C ARG A 16 -20.51 -11.02 10.71
N ARG A 17 -20.24 -11.88 11.70
CA ARG A 17 -20.03 -13.33 11.50
C ARG A 17 -21.32 -14.05 11.12
N ASP A 18 -22.42 -13.70 11.77
CA ASP A 18 -23.75 -14.28 11.52
C ASP A 18 -24.28 -13.89 10.13
N ARG A 19 -24.03 -12.64 9.72
CA ARG A 19 -24.35 -12.13 8.37
C ARG A 19 -23.56 -12.87 7.29
N LEU A 20 -22.25 -13.08 7.48
CA LEU A 20 -21.40 -13.83 6.54
C LEU A 20 -21.82 -15.31 6.42
N TYR A 21 -22.22 -15.94 7.53
CA TYR A 21 -22.71 -17.32 7.53
C TYR A 21 -24.00 -17.46 6.71
N ARG A 22 -25.02 -16.64 7.01
CA ARG A 22 -26.30 -16.63 6.28
C ARG A 22 -26.13 -16.29 4.79
N ARG A 23 -25.23 -15.35 4.46
CA ARG A 23 -24.90 -15.02 3.06
C ARG A 23 -24.26 -16.18 2.32
N SER A 24 -23.32 -16.89 2.97
CA SER A 24 -22.66 -18.04 2.34
C SER A 24 -23.64 -19.15 2.01
N GLU A 25 -24.55 -19.49 2.93
CA GLU A 25 -25.58 -20.50 2.69
C GLU A 25 -26.61 -20.06 1.64
N ALA A 26 -27.04 -18.80 1.67
CA ALA A 26 -27.94 -18.23 0.68
C ALA A 26 -27.36 -18.29 -0.75
N ILE A 27 -26.05 -18.07 -0.90
CA ILE A 27 -25.38 -18.11 -2.20
C ILE A 27 -25.18 -19.54 -2.69
N THR A 28 -24.76 -20.48 -1.82
CA THR A 28 -24.44 -21.84 -2.24
C THR A 28 -25.66 -22.73 -2.37
N TYR A 29 -26.60 -22.66 -1.42
CA TYR A 29 -27.74 -23.57 -1.30
C TYR A 29 -29.10 -22.86 -1.37
N GLY A 30 -29.12 -21.53 -1.31
CA GLY A 30 -30.37 -20.77 -1.32
C GLY A 30 -31.11 -20.80 -2.66
N SER A 31 -32.39 -20.43 -2.59
CA SER A 31 -33.24 -20.22 -3.77
C SER A 31 -32.69 -19.08 -4.65
N PRO A 32 -33.10 -18.99 -5.93
CA PRO A 32 -32.69 -17.90 -6.83
C PRO A 32 -32.89 -16.50 -6.20
N TYR A 33 -33.99 -16.31 -5.46
CA TYR A 33 -34.25 -15.10 -4.68
C TYR A 33 -33.22 -14.85 -3.57
N GLN A 34 -32.88 -15.87 -2.77
CA GLN A 34 -31.88 -15.75 -1.70
C GLN A 34 -30.49 -15.47 -2.26
N ARG A 35 -30.14 -16.06 -3.41
CA ARG A 35 -28.89 -15.80 -4.11
C ARG A 35 -28.81 -14.36 -4.61
N ALA A 36 -29.87 -13.88 -5.27
CA ALA A 36 -29.93 -12.50 -5.75
C ALA A 36 -29.88 -11.49 -4.59
N ALA A 37 -30.61 -11.73 -3.49
CA ALA A 37 -30.55 -10.91 -2.29
C ALA A 37 -29.13 -10.85 -1.70
N ALA A 38 -28.42 -11.97 -1.67
CA ALA A 38 -27.04 -12.02 -1.18
C ALA A 38 -26.04 -11.31 -2.12
N LEU A 39 -26.29 -11.28 -3.44
CA LEU A 39 -25.49 -10.50 -4.39
C LEU A 39 -25.72 -8.99 -4.23
N VAL A 40 -26.95 -8.56 -3.96
CA VAL A 40 -27.27 -7.15 -3.67
C VAL A 40 -26.58 -6.69 -2.38
N ASP A 41 -26.69 -7.48 -1.31
CA ASP A 41 -26.04 -7.19 -0.01
C ASP A 41 -24.50 -7.14 -0.15
N LEU A 42 -23.94 -7.94 -1.06
CA LEU A 42 -22.51 -7.90 -1.39
C LEU A 42 -22.11 -6.67 -2.22
N ALA A 43 -22.96 -6.25 -3.15
CA ALA A 43 -22.76 -5.04 -3.94
C ALA A 43 -22.84 -3.77 -3.06
N GLU A 44 -23.64 -3.80 -2.00
CA GLU A 44 -23.80 -2.70 -1.04
C GLU A 44 -22.58 -2.58 -0.10
N ASP A 45 -22.01 -3.71 0.35
CA ASP A 45 -20.82 -3.72 1.21
C ASP A 45 -19.51 -3.30 0.49
N GLY A 46 -19.52 -3.12 -0.83
CA GLY A 46 -18.33 -2.81 -1.64
C GLY A 46 -17.29 -3.95 -1.71
N VAL A 47 -17.52 -5.06 -0.98
CA VAL A 47 -16.71 -6.27 -1.01
C VAL A 47 -17.13 -7.11 -2.21
N GLY A 48 -16.85 -6.63 -3.42
CA GLY A 48 -17.22 -7.35 -4.63
C GLY A 48 -16.67 -8.78 -4.66
N LEU A 49 -17.52 -9.75 -5.02
CA LEU A 49 -17.07 -11.02 -5.56
C LEU A 49 -16.38 -10.70 -6.90
N PRO A 50 -15.19 -11.26 -7.18
CA PRO A 50 -14.58 -11.11 -8.49
C PRO A 50 -15.58 -11.57 -9.56
N GLU A 51 -15.81 -10.75 -10.57
CA GLU A 51 -16.79 -11.00 -11.63
C GLU A 51 -16.61 -12.38 -12.27
N GLN A 52 -15.35 -12.85 -12.37
CA GLN A 52 -15.00 -14.15 -12.93
C GLN A 52 -15.41 -15.36 -12.09
N ILE A 53 -15.76 -15.19 -10.80
CA ILE A 53 -16.31 -16.28 -9.98
C ILE A 53 -17.78 -16.49 -10.32
N LEU A 54 -18.52 -15.41 -10.62
CA LEU A 54 -19.94 -15.45 -10.93
C LEU A 54 -20.24 -16.18 -12.25
N ASP A 55 -19.31 -16.13 -13.21
CA ASP A 55 -19.51 -16.71 -14.55
C ASP A 55 -19.20 -18.22 -14.63
N LYS A 56 -18.79 -18.85 -13.52
CA LYS A 56 -18.45 -20.28 -13.52
C LYS A 56 -19.66 -21.15 -13.27
N SER A 57 -19.75 -22.25 -14.02
CA SER A 57 -20.74 -23.32 -13.81
C SER A 57 -20.65 -23.98 -12.43
N SER A 58 -19.48 -23.94 -11.77
CA SER A 58 -19.24 -24.45 -10.41
C SER A 58 -19.27 -23.37 -9.31
N PHE A 59 -20.08 -22.33 -9.50
CA PHE A 59 -20.20 -21.18 -8.59
C PHE A 59 -20.40 -21.57 -7.12
N GLY A 60 -21.29 -22.53 -6.82
CA GLY A 60 -21.61 -22.92 -5.44
C GLY A 60 -20.40 -23.46 -4.65
N SER A 61 -19.59 -24.32 -5.26
CA SER A 61 -18.39 -24.87 -4.61
C SER A 61 -17.30 -23.82 -4.44
N ALA A 62 -17.09 -22.97 -5.46
CA ALA A 62 -16.10 -21.90 -5.40
C ALA A 62 -16.46 -20.83 -4.35
N ALA A 63 -17.74 -20.46 -4.26
CA ALA A 63 -18.24 -19.54 -3.25
C ALA A 63 -18.03 -20.08 -1.82
N LYS A 64 -18.22 -21.39 -1.59
CA LYS A 64 -17.95 -22.00 -0.28
C LYS A 64 -16.51 -21.82 0.17
N PHE A 65 -15.54 -22.07 -0.71
CA PHE A 65 -14.12 -21.87 -0.41
C PHE A 65 -13.79 -20.38 -0.21
N TYR A 66 -14.37 -19.49 -1.01
CA TYR A 66 -14.21 -18.03 -0.85
C TYR A 66 -14.73 -17.54 0.51
N PHE A 67 -15.93 -17.96 0.94
CA PHE A 67 -16.47 -17.59 2.25
C PHE A 67 -15.68 -18.21 3.40
N MET A 68 -15.15 -19.43 3.24
CA MET A 68 -14.23 -20.03 4.20
C MET A 68 -12.96 -19.18 4.34
N PHE A 69 -12.39 -18.70 3.24
CA PHE A 69 -11.23 -17.80 3.25
C PHE A 69 -11.51 -16.50 4.01
N ILE A 70 -12.65 -15.85 3.73
CA ILE A 70 -13.07 -14.61 4.40
C ILE A 70 -13.30 -14.83 5.90
N LYS A 71 -13.81 -15.98 6.34
CA LYS A 71 -13.98 -16.26 7.78
C LYS A 71 -12.64 -16.22 8.53
N PHE A 72 -11.54 -16.54 7.87
CA PHE A 72 -10.19 -16.51 8.43
C PHE A 72 -9.44 -15.18 8.19
N ASP A 73 -10.10 -14.15 7.67
CA ASP A 73 -9.50 -12.84 7.36
C ASP A 73 -8.77 -12.19 8.55
N ILE A 74 -9.28 -12.38 9.77
CA ILE A 74 -8.62 -11.91 11.00
C ILE A 74 -7.27 -12.59 11.20
N ILE A 75 -7.18 -13.91 10.96
CA ILE A 75 -5.93 -14.67 11.12
C ILE A 75 -4.92 -14.21 10.07
N TRP A 76 -5.35 -14.02 8.83
CA TRP A 76 -4.50 -13.54 7.75
C TRP A 76 -3.96 -12.15 8.04
N THR A 77 -4.82 -11.22 8.44
CA THR A 77 -4.45 -9.86 8.80
C THR A 77 -3.47 -9.83 9.97
N LEU A 78 -3.71 -10.64 11.00
CA LEU A 78 -2.80 -10.76 12.14
C LEU A 78 -1.43 -11.34 11.71
N ASN A 79 -1.39 -12.30 10.79
CA ASN A 79 -0.14 -12.84 10.27
C ASN A 79 0.67 -11.78 9.51
N TYR A 80 0.00 -10.96 8.69
CA TYR A 80 0.64 -9.84 8.01
C TYR A 80 1.22 -8.81 8.98
N PHE A 81 0.49 -8.50 10.05
CA PHE A 81 1.00 -7.62 11.11
C PHE A 81 2.18 -8.26 11.85
N ALA A 82 2.09 -9.55 12.18
CA ALA A 82 3.17 -10.30 12.83
C ALA A 82 4.45 -10.30 11.99
N LEU A 83 4.36 -10.42 10.65
CA LEU A 83 5.50 -10.33 9.73
C LEU A 83 6.21 -8.97 9.81
N VAL A 84 5.46 -7.89 9.96
CA VAL A 84 6.03 -6.53 10.09
C VAL A 84 6.63 -6.34 11.48
N VAL A 85 5.95 -6.78 12.54
CA VAL A 85 6.46 -6.69 13.92
C VAL A 85 7.73 -7.51 14.09
N LEU A 86 7.83 -8.68 13.44
CA LEU A 86 9.02 -9.52 13.48
C LEU A 86 10.28 -8.75 13.00
N ASN A 87 10.14 -7.84 12.03
CA ASN A 87 11.24 -7.01 11.55
C ASN A 87 11.82 -6.09 12.65
N PHE A 88 11.00 -5.62 13.59
CA PHE A 88 11.45 -4.78 14.69
C PHE A 88 12.11 -5.57 15.82
N LEU A 89 11.76 -6.84 15.97
CA LEU A 89 12.25 -7.70 17.06
C LEU A 89 13.41 -8.60 16.63
N GLU A 90 13.70 -8.68 15.34
CA GLU A 90 14.85 -9.37 14.77
C GLU A 90 16.16 -8.64 15.08
N LYS A 91 17.24 -9.41 15.32
CA LYS A 91 18.57 -8.84 15.48
C LYS A 91 19.06 -8.30 14.13
N PRO A 92 19.53 -7.04 14.08
CA PRO A 92 20.03 -6.47 12.83
C PRO A 92 21.37 -7.09 12.43
N LEU A 93 21.65 -7.13 11.12
CA LEU A 93 22.85 -7.77 10.56
C LEU A 93 24.15 -7.14 11.05
N TRP A 94 24.19 -5.81 11.25
CA TRP A 94 25.36 -5.10 11.75
C TRP A 94 25.73 -5.48 13.19
N CYS A 95 24.81 -6.05 13.95
CA CYS A 95 25.08 -6.48 15.31
C CYS A 95 25.67 -7.90 15.36
N LEU A 96 25.31 -8.75 14.40
CA LEU A 96 25.82 -10.12 14.27
C LEU A 96 27.32 -10.18 13.94
N SER A 97 27.88 -9.14 13.32
CA SER A 97 29.29 -9.05 12.97
C SER A 97 30.19 -8.52 14.10
N SER A 98 29.62 -8.13 15.24
CA SER A 98 30.37 -7.54 16.36
C SER A 98 30.65 -8.56 17.46
N SER A 99 31.79 -8.43 18.15
CA SER A 99 32.17 -9.29 19.28
C SER A 99 31.34 -9.03 20.56
N TYR A 100 30.59 -7.92 20.59
CA TYR A 100 29.76 -7.51 21.73
C TYR A 100 28.35 -8.06 21.60
N SER A 101 27.70 -8.34 22.73
CA SER A 101 26.32 -8.83 22.73
C SER A 101 25.36 -7.74 22.21
N CYS A 102 24.41 -8.10 21.35
CA CYS A 102 23.41 -7.17 20.82
C CYS A 102 22.44 -6.57 21.86
N SER A 103 22.54 -7.01 23.11
CA SER A 103 21.82 -6.46 24.26
C SER A 103 22.59 -5.36 25.00
N ASP A 104 23.86 -5.15 24.66
CA ASP A 104 24.71 -4.15 25.30
C ASP A 104 24.39 -2.74 24.79
N ARG A 105 23.70 -1.98 25.64
CA ARG A 105 23.23 -0.61 25.35
C ARG A 105 24.31 0.44 25.61
N ASP A 106 25.40 0.08 26.28
CA ASP A 106 26.50 1.00 26.53
C ASP A 106 27.39 1.10 25.28
N TYR A 107 27.48 0.02 24.50
CA TYR A 107 28.22 0.00 23.24
C TYR A 107 27.38 0.43 22.03
N PHE A 108 26.10 0.06 21.98
CA PHE A 108 25.21 0.38 20.85
C PHE A 108 24.05 1.29 21.26
N PHE A 109 23.76 2.30 20.42
CA PHE A 109 22.60 3.20 20.56
C PHE A 109 21.28 2.48 20.23
N LEU A 110 20.88 1.55 21.09
CA LEU A 110 19.73 0.66 20.90
C LEU A 110 18.47 1.21 21.60
N GLY A 111 17.32 1.00 20.97
CA GLY A 111 16.00 1.21 21.58
C GLY A 111 15.76 0.30 22.79
N GLN A 112 14.71 0.58 23.57
CA GLN A 112 14.38 -0.21 24.79
C GLN A 112 13.70 -1.56 24.50
N LEU A 113 13.43 -1.90 23.24
CA LEU A 113 12.74 -3.14 22.87
C LEU A 113 13.72 -4.33 22.88
N PRO A 114 13.35 -5.46 23.51
CA PRO A 114 14.20 -6.65 23.53
C PRO A 114 14.23 -7.34 22.17
N TYR A 115 15.41 -7.76 21.72
CA TYR A 115 15.57 -8.61 20.54
C TYR A 115 15.24 -10.06 20.85
N LEU A 116 14.67 -10.77 19.88
CA LEU A 116 14.50 -12.22 19.98
C LEU A 116 15.84 -12.95 19.89
N ASN A 117 15.91 -14.11 20.56
CA ASN A 117 16.97 -15.09 20.34
C ASN A 117 16.91 -15.64 18.91
N ALA A 118 18.05 -16.08 18.38
CA ALA A 118 18.15 -16.59 16.99
C ALA A 118 17.18 -17.76 16.74
N THR A 119 17.09 -18.70 17.68
CA THR A 119 16.13 -19.83 17.61
C THR A 119 14.68 -19.35 17.67
N GLY A 120 14.38 -18.38 18.54
CA GLY A 120 13.03 -17.80 18.65
C GLY A 120 12.61 -17.13 17.35
N SER A 121 13.48 -16.28 16.80
CA SER A 121 13.27 -15.60 15.52
C SER A 121 12.99 -16.59 14.39
N LEU A 122 13.78 -17.66 14.29
CA LEU A 122 13.62 -18.69 13.26
C LEU A 122 12.28 -19.43 13.40
N ILE A 123 11.84 -19.75 14.63
CA ILE A 123 10.54 -20.37 14.86
C ILE A 123 9.41 -19.45 14.39
N TYR A 124 9.42 -18.17 14.78
CA TYR A 124 8.39 -17.22 14.37
C TYR A 124 8.38 -16.99 12.86
N GLU A 125 9.55 -16.92 12.23
CA GLU A 125 9.67 -16.78 10.79
C GLU A 125 9.11 -17.99 10.05
N VAL A 126 9.44 -19.22 10.48
CA VAL A 126 8.88 -20.45 9.89
C VAL A 126 7.35 -20.49 10.04
N VAL A 127 6.84 -20.20 11.24
CA VAL A 127 5.39 -20.20 11.50
C VAL A 127 4.66 -19.18 10.63
N THR A 128 5.16 -17.95 10.57
CA THR A 128 4.54 -16.87 9.77
C THR A 128 4.66 -17.15 8.27
N LEU A 129 5.76 -17.75 7.82
CA LEU A 129 5.96 -18.17 6.42
C LEU A 129 5.01 -19.30 6.02
N VAL A 130 4.77 -20.29 6.88
CA VAL A 130 3.80 -21.36 6.62
C VAL A 130 2.39 -20.79 6.52
N LEU A 131 1.98 -19.92 7.45
CA LEU A 131 0.68 -19.25 7.38
C LEU A 131 0.55 -18.40 6.10
N LEU A 132 1.62 -17.70 5.70
CA LEU A 132 1.66 -16.91 4.48
C LEU A 132 1.59 -17.78 3.22
N ALA A 133 2.29 -18.92 3.20
CA ALA A 133 2.22 -19.88 2.10
C ALA A 133 0.80 -20.41 1.93
N ILE A 134 0.13 -20.81 3.02
CA ILE A 134 -1.28 -21.22 2.99
C ILE A 134 -2.14 -20.08 2.42
N HIS A 135 -2.00 -18.86 2.93
CA HIS A 135 -2.79 -17.71 2.47
C HIS A 135 -2.59 -17.39 0.99
N THR A 136 -1.36 -17.50 0.46
CA THR A 136 -1.06 -17.22 -0.96
C THR A 136 -1.53 -18.33 -1.91
N ILE A 137 -1.54 -19.58 -1.46
CA ILE A 137 -1.93 -20.76 -2.26
C ILE A 137 -3.45 -21.01 -2.21
N PHE A 138 -4.13 -20.69 -1.09
CA PHE A 138 -5.57 -20.91 -0.90
C PHE A 138 -6.45 -20.31 -2.03
N PRO A 139 -6.16 -19.13 -2.60
CA PRO A 139 -6.91 -18.59 -3.73
C PRO A 139 -6.95 -19.48 -4.97
N ILE A 140 -5.98 -20.36 -5.16
CA ILE A 140 -5.98 -21.31 -6.29
C ILE A 140 -7.23 -22.21 -6.24
N SER A 141 -7.71 -22.55 -5.04
CA SER A 141 -8.88 -23.43 -4.84
C SER A 141 -10.20 -22.82 -5.31
N TYR A 142 -10.41 -21.50 -5.18
CA TYR A 142 -11.65 -20.84 -5.61
C TYR A 142 -11.53 -20.09 -6.95
N GLU A 143 -10.35 -19.55 -7.30
CA GLU A 143 -10.12 -18.87 -8.59
C GLU A 143 -9.82 -19.86 -9.72
N GLY A 144 -9.25 -21.02 -9.41
CA GLY A 144 -8.76 -21.99 -10.40
C GLY A 144 -7.38 -21.64 -10.96
N SER A 145 -6.59 -22.67 -11.29
CA SER A 145 -5.18 -22.54 -11.63
C SER A 145 -4.90 -21.60 -12.83
N SER A 146 -5.61 -21.78 -13.95
CA SER A 146 -5.38 -20.97 -15.17
C SER A 146 -5.63 -19.47 -14.97
N ILE A 147 -6.63 -19.10 -14.16
CA ILE A 147 -6.95 -17.70 -13.88
C ILE A 147 -5.97 -17.12 -12.86
N TYR A 148 -5.65 -17.91 -11.82
CA TYR A 148 -4.72 -17.49 -10.78
C TYR A 148 -3.35 -17.11 -11.36
N TRP A 149 -2.78 -17.96 -12.22
CA TRP A 149 -1.47 -17.73 -12.81
C TRP A 149 -1.44 -16.65 -13.89
N LYS A 150 -2.58 -16.21 -14.43
CA LYS A 150 -2.63 -15.09 -15.37
C LYS A 150 -2.58 -13.72 -14.67
N ARG A 151 -2.97 -13.64 -13.40
CA ARG A 151 -3.03 -12.38 -12.67
C ARG A 151 -1.63 -11.97 -12.16
N PRO A 152 -1.12 -10.77 -12.52
CA PRO A 152 0.22 -10.36 -12.12
C PRO A 152 0.37 -10.21 -10.61
N LEU A 153 -0.69 -9.78 -9.90
CA LEU A 153 -0.67 -9.66 -8.43
C LEU A 153 -0.39 -11.00 -7.74
N ASN A 154 -0.98 -12.08 -8.23
CA ASN A 154 -0.78 -13.41 -7.66
C ASN A 154 0.63 -13.92 -7.99
N GLN A 155 1.11 -13.70 -9.21
CA GLN A 155 2.48 -14.02 -9.61
C GLN A 155 3.51 -13.30 -8.72
N ILE A 156 3.35 -12.00 -8.50
CA ILE A 156 4.25 -11.20 -7.64
C ILE A 156 4.24 -11.74 -6.21
N LYS A 157 3.06 -12.08 -5.65
CA LYS A 157 2.97 -12.66 -4.29
C LYS A 157 3.70 -13.99 -4.19
N VAL A 158 3.59 -14.87 -5.19
CA VAL A 158 4.30 -16.16 -5.23
C VAL A 158 5.81 -15.94 -5.38
N ILE A 159 6.24 -15.02 -6.23
CA ILE A 159 7.67 -14.67 -6.39
C ILE A 159 8.24 -14.17 -5.06
N CYS A 160 7.55 -13.25 -4.38
CA CYS A 160 7.95 -12.76 -3.06
C CYS A 160 8.00 -13.89 -2.02
N LEU A 161 7.04 -14.82 -2.04
CA LEU A 161 7.06 -16.00 -1.16
C LEU A 161 8.30 -16.87 -1.43
N LEU A 162 8.63 -17.13 -2.70
CA LEU A 162 9.81 -17.91 -3.07
C LEU A 162 11.11 -17.24 -2.61
N ILE A 163 11.20 -15.90 -2.73
CA ILE A 163 12.34 -15.13 -2.22
C ILE A 163 12.47 -15.28 -0.69
N LEU A 164 11.35 -15.24 0.06
CA LEU A 164 11.38 -15.45 1.52
C LEU A 164 11.80 -16.87 1.91
N VAL A 165 11.34 -17.89 1.17
CA VAL A 165 11.77 -19.28 1.39
C VAL A 165 13.28 -19.41 1.15
N ALA A 166 13.80 -18.81 0.07
CA ALA A 166 15.23 -18.83 -0.23
C ALA A 166 16.06 -18.10 0.85
N ASP A 167 15.62 -16.92 1.31
CA ASP A 167 16.29 -16.17 2.40
C ASP A 167 16.34 -16.97 3.70
N LEU A 168 15.23 -17.63 4.07
CA LEU A 168 15.16 -18.50 5.25
C LEU A 168 16.09 -19.72 5.13
N LEU A 169 16.18 -20.34 3.95
CA LEU A 169 17.09 -21.46 3.71
C LEU A 169 18.55 -21.01 3.85
N VAL A 170 18.91 -19.86 3.25
CA VAL A 170 20.25 -19.29 3.39
C VAL A 170 20.58 -18.93 4.85
N TYR A 171 19.61 -18.37 5.59
CA TYR A 171 19.77 -18.06 7.01
C TYR A 171 19.95 -19.34 7.86
N THR A 172 19.19 -20.40 7.57
CA THR A 172 19.31 -21.69 8.27
C THR A 172 20.67 -22.34 8.00
N LEU A 173 21.17 -22.26 6.77
CA LEU A 173 22.50 -22.75 6.40
C LEU A 173 23.62 -21.95 7.06
N TYR A 174 23.43 -20.64 7.29
CA TYR A 174 24.36 -19.81 8.05
C TYR A 174 24.42 -20.18 9.53
N LEU A 175 23.28 -20.53 10.15
CA LEU A 175 23.29 -21.07 11.51
C LEU A 175 23.95 -22.46 11.59
N SER A 176 23.96 -23.22 10.50
CA SER A 176 24.64 -24.52 10.46
C SER A 176 26.16 -24.32 10.31
N PRO A 177 27.00 -24.94 11.16
CA PRO A 177 28.45 -24.68 11.22
C PRO A 177 29.25 -25.21 10.01
N VAL A 178 28.60 -25.55 8.88
CA VAL A 178 29.19 -26.36 7.81
C VAL A 178 29.43 -25.60 6.50
N ALA A 179 28.79 -24.45 6.23
CA ALA A 179 28.75 -23.95 4.83
C ALA A 179 29.02 -22.45 4.57
N VAL A 180 28.76 -21.51 5.48
CA VAL A 180 28.85 -20.07 5.14
C VAL A 180 29.25 -19.21 6.34
N ASN A 181 30.40 -18.55 6.24
CA ASN A 181 30.97 -17.73 7.33
C ASN A 181 30.52 -16.26 7.31
N SER A 182 29.80 -15.80 6.28
CA SER A 182 29.33 -14.42 6.18
C SER A 182 28.00 -14.32 5.44
N LEU A 183 27.03 -13.60 6.01
CA LEU A 183 25.76 -13.29 5.37
C LEU A 183 25.70 -11.76 5.14
N PRO A 184 26.02 -11.28 3.93
CA PRO A 184 26.24 -9.85 3.68
C PRO A 184 24.96 -9.02 3.68
N PHE A 185 23.82 -9.63 3.33
CA PHE A 185 22.54 -8.93 3.20
C PHE A 185 21.37 -9.88 3.43
N ARG A 186 20.32 -9.39 4.10
CA ARG A 186 19.07 -10.13 4.31
C ARG A 186 17.93 -9.40 3.62
N VAL A 187 17.30 -10.07 2.65
CA VAL A 187 16.25 -9.47 1.80
C VAL A 187 14.88 -9.56 2.49
N ALA A 188 14.71 -10.52 3.41
CA ALA A 188 13.43 -10.81 4.04
C ALA A 188 12.68 -9.60 4.62
N PRO A 189 13.30 -8.68 5.39
CA PRO A 189 12.62 -7.48 5.90
C PRO A 189 11.87 -6.67 4.84
N TYR A 190 12.49 -6.44 3.69
CA TYR A 190 11.93 -5.64 2.61
C TYR A 190 10.77 -6.36 1.92
N VAL A 191 10.92 -7.66 1.65
CA VAL A 191 9.88 -8.47 1.02
C VAL A 191 8.65 -8.59 1.91
N ARG A 192 8.83 -8.69 3.24
CA ARG A 192 7.72 -8.69 4.21
C ARG A 192 6.87 -7.41 4.13
N VAL A 193 7.51 -6.25 4.05
CA VAL A 193 6.80 -4.96 3.90
C VAL A 193 6.10 -4.87 2.54
N ILE A 194 6.75 -5.31 1.46
CA ILE A 194 6.13 -5.36 0.13
C ILE A 194 4.88 -6.27 0.15
N LEU A 195 4.98 -7.46 0.74
CA LEU A 195 3.85 -8.38 0.85
C LEU A 195 2.71 -7.82 1.71
N PHE A 196 3.03 -7.13 2.81
CA PHE A 196 2.03 -6.43 3.63
C PHE A 196 1.23 -5.42 2.79
N ILE A 197 1.95 -4.56 2.08
CA ILE A 197 1.38 -3.52 1.20
C ILE A 197 0.51 -4.13 0.09
N LEU A 198 0.98 -5.17 -0.58
CA LEU A 198 0.25 -5.83 -1.69
C LEU A 198 -0.96 -6.65 -1.21
N SER A 199 -1.06 -6.92 0.08
CA SER A 199 -2.12 -7.76 0.64
C SER A 199 -3.35 -6.96 1.05
N ILE A 200 -3.14 -5.76 1.60
CA ILE A 200 -4.23 -4.86 1.98
C ILE A 200 -4.76 -4.14 0.73
N ARG A 201 -6.06 -4.32 0.44
CA ARG A 201 -6.72 -3.72 -0.74
C ARG A 201 -6.64 -2.19 -0.74
N GLU A 202 -6.86 -1.58 0.42
CA GLU A 202 -6.78 -0.11 0.58
C GLU A 202 -5.40 0.43 0.22
N LEU A 203 -4.32 -0.17 0.76
CA LEU A 203 -2.94 0.25 0.46
C LEU A 203 -2.59 0.06 -1.01
N ARG A 204 -3.00 -1.06 -1.61
CA ARG A 204 -2.82 -1.30 -3.04
C ARG A 204 -3.54 -0.23 -3.86
N ASN A 205 -4.79 0.09 -3.53
CA ASN A 205 -5.55 1.13 -4.22
C ASN A 205 -4.85 2.49 -4.09
N SER A 206 -4.37 2.86 -2.89
CA SER A 206 -3.58 4.08 -2.69
C SER A 206 -2.29 4.11 -3.53
N ILE A 207 -1.59 2.98 -3.67
CA ILE A 207 -0.39 2.89 -4.52
C ILE A 207 -0.72 3.02 -5.99
N VAL A 208 -1.86 2.47 -6.44
CA VAL A 208 -2.31 2.64 -7.83
C VAL A 208 -2.62 4.12 -8.11
N ILE A 209 -3.26 4.84 -7.17
CA ILE A 209 -3.45 6.30 -7.30
C ILE A 209 -2.10 7.00 -7.40
N LEU A 210 -1.17 6.69 -6.49
CA LEU A 210 0.17 7.29 -6.45
C LEU A 210 0.97 7.01 -7.74
N ALA A 211 0.85 5.81 -8.28
CA ALA A 211 1.47 5.42 -9.54
C ALA A 211 0.84 6.12 -10.74
N GLY A 212 -0.48 6.36 -10.74
CA GLY A 212 -1.16 7.12 -11.79
C GLY A 212 -0.71 8.58 -11.86
N MET A 213 -0.49 9.21 -10.70
CA MET A 213 -0.05 10.61 -10.62
C MET A 213 1.47 10.83 -10.78
N ILE A 214 2.28 9.76 -10.89
CA ILE A 214 3.75 9.90 -10.94
C ILE A 214 4.22 10.69 -12.17
N GLY A 215 3.54 10.53 -13.32
CA GLY A 215 3.92 11.21 -14.56
C GLY A 215 3.77 12.72 -14.47
N THR A 216 2.64 13.21 -13.97
CA THR A 216 2.43 14.65 -13.76
C THR A 216 3.30 15.19 -12.64
N TYR A 217 3.50 14.43 -11.57
CA TYR A 217 4.40 14.78 -10.48
C TYR A 217 5.84 15.00 -10.97
N LEU A 218 6.38 14.11 -11.81
CA LEU A 218 7.73 14.25 -12.35
C LEU A 218 7.91 15.51 -13.21
N ASN A 219 6.89 15.91 -13.98
CA ASN A 219 6.94 17.15 -14.77
C ASN A 219 7.04 18.39 -13.87
N VAL A 220 6.24 18.43 -12.81
CA VAL A 220 6.25 19.53 -11.84
C VAL A 220 7.54 19.53 -11.02
N LEU A 221 8.05 18.35 -10.67
CA LEU A 221 9.33 18.18 -10.00
C LEU A 221 10.48 18.71 -10.89
N ALA A 222 10.42 18.48 -12.19
CA ALA A 222 11.41 19.03 -13.13
C ALA A 222 11.38 20.57 -13.17
N LEU A 223 10.20 21.19 -13.14
CA LEU A 223 10.06 22.64 -13.04
C LEU A 223 10.63 23.18 -11.72
N TRP A 224 10.35 22.50 -10.60
CA TRP A 224 10.89 22.85 -9.29
C TRP A 224 12.42 22.71 -9.24
N LEU A 225 12.97 21.64 -9.81
CA LEU A 225 14.43 21.45 -9.94
C LEU A 225 15.04 22.56 -10.80
N LEU A 226 14.40 22.95 -11.90
CA LEU A 226 14.85 24.06 -12.74
C LEU A 226 14.89 25.38 -11.96
N PHE A 227 13.84 25.68 -11.18
CA PHE A 227 13.80 26.84 -10.30
C PHE A 227 14.95 26.81 -9.28
N LEU A 228 15.18 25.68 -8.62
CA LEU A 228 16.26 25.56 -7.64
C LEU A 228 17.64 25.71 -8.27
N LEU A 229 17.90 25.06 -9.41
CA LEU A 229 19.18 25.16 -10.11
C LEU A 229 19.46 26.61 -10.54
N PHE A 230 18.46 27.26 -11.14
CA PHE A 230 18.58 28.66 -11.56
C PHE A 230 18.80 29.60 -10.36
N ALA A 231 17.96 29.51 -9.33
CA ALA A 231 18.07 30.36 -8.14
C ALA A 231 19.40 30.15 -7.40
N SER A 232 19.88 28.91 -7.33
CA SER A 232 21.17 28.59 -6.71
C SER A 232 22.34 29.11 -7.52
N TRP A 233 22.23 29.10 -8.85
CA TRP A 233 23.26 29.67 -9.72
C TRP A 233 23.33 31.19 -9.56
N VAL A 234 22.18 31.87 -9.53
CA VAL A 234 22.11 33.31 -9.26
C VAL A 234 22.67 33.63 -7.87
N ALA A 235 22.32 32.86 -6.84
CA ALA A 235 22.88 33.02 -5.49
C ALA A 235 24.40 32.87 -5.49
N TYR A 236 24.91 31.83 -6.15
CA TYR A 236 26.35 31.55 -6.22
C TYR A 236 27.11 32.72 -6.84
N VAL A 237 26.70 33.18 -8.02
CA VAL A 237 27.35 34.30 -8.73
C VAL A 237 27.19 35.62 -7.96
N MET A 238 26.04 35.86 -7.35
CA MET A 238 25.79 37.10 -6.59
C MET A 238 26.68 37.23 -5.36
N PHE A 239 27.06 36.12 -4.73
CA PHE A 239 27.79 36.09 -3.47
C PHE A 239 29.22 35.58 -3.57
N GLU A 240 29.72 35.28 -4.78
CA GLU A 240 31.05 34.70 -5.05
C GLU A 240 32.18 35.46 -4.32
N ASP A 241 32.25 36.77 -4.50
CA ASP A 241 33.30 37.62 -3.92
C ASP A 241 32.99 38.13 -2.49
N THR A 242 31.92 37.65 -1.87
CA THR A 242 31.48 38.12 -0.54
C THR A 242 31.90 37.17 0.59
N GLN A 243 31.77 37.62 1.84
CA GLN A 243 31.99 36.74 3.01
C GLN A 243 31.04 35.53 3.02
N GLN A 244 29.86 35.67 2.43
CA GLN A 244 28.90 34.57 2.24
C GLN A 244 29.44 33.49 1.29
N GLY A 245 30.07 33.89 0.18
CA GLY A 245 30.74 33.00 -0.76
C GLY A 245 31.83 32.15 -0.10
N LYS A 246 32.60 32.78 0.80
CA LYS A 246 33.71 32.10 1.50
C LYS A 246 33.27 31.13 2.60
N LEU A 247 32.15 31.41 3.28
CA LEU A 247 31.71 30.63 4.44
C LEU A 247 30.63 29.60 4.12
N VAL A 248 29.70 29.93 3.22
CA VAL A 248 28.46 29.15 3.00
C VAL A 248 28.34 28.70 1.55
N PHE A 249 28.63 29.58 0.59
CA PHE A 249 28.48 29.33 -0.85
C PHE A 249 29.84 29.04 -1.53
N THR A 250 30.60 28.11 -0.95
CA THR A 250 31.98 27.77 -1.35
C THR A 250 32.09 27.17 -2.76
N SER A 251 31.04 26.49 -3.23
CA SER A 251 30.92 25.96 -4.57
C SER A 251 29.46 26.00 -5.00
N TYR A 252 29.19 25.82 -6.29
CA TYR A 252 27.83 25.73 -6.78
C TYR A 252 27.05 24.57 -6.12
N GLY A 253 27.69 23.42 -5.90
CA GLY A 253 27.07 22.26 -5.24
C GLY A 253 26.67 22.53 -3.79
N THR A 254 27.54 23.20 -3.02
CA THR A 254 27.21 23.59 -1.64
C THR A 254 26.14 24.67 -1.60
N THR A 255 26.16 25.62 -2.54
CA THR A 255 25.11 26.63 -2.69
C THR A 255 23.76 26.01 -3.01
N LEU A 256 23.72 25.06 -3.96
CA LEU A 256 22.50 24.32 -4.31
C LEU A 256 21.90 23.60 -3.10
N TYR A 257 22.74 22.94 -2.30
CA TYR A 257 22.30 22.29 -1.06
C TYR A 257 21.73 23.30 -0.05
N GLN A 258 22.44 24.41 0.19
CA GLN A 258 22.00 25.44 1.14
C GLN A 258 20.69 26.13 0.70
N MET A 259 20.54 26.38 -0.60
CA MET A 259 19.32 26.93 -1.19
C MET A 259 18.16 25.92 -1.18
N PHE A 260 18.43 24.63 -1.37
CA PHE A 260 17.44 23.57 -1.20
C PHE A 260 16.94 23.47 0.25
N VAL A 261 17.85 23.53 1.23
CA VAL A 261 17.44 23.55 2.65
C VAL A 261 16.65 24.84 2.95
N LEU A 262 17.06 25.99 2.38
CA LEU A 262 16.33 27.25 2.52
C LEU A 262 14.95 27.22 1.88
N PHE A 263 14.77 26.49 0.78
CA PHE A 263 13.46 26.27 0.17
C PHE A 263 12.48 25.57 1.15
N THR A 264 12.99 24.68 2.01
CA THR A 264 12.20 24.07 3.11
C THR A 264 12.11 24.96 4.35
N THR A 265 12.75 26.13 4.34
CA THR A 265 12.87 27.08 5.47
C THR A 265 13.55 26.55 6.73
N SER A 266 14.15 25.35 6.67
CA SER A 266 14.76 24.69 7.83
C SER A 266 15.99 25.41 8.39
N ASN A 267 16.73 26.15 7.55
CA ASN A 267 17.94 26.90 7.92
C ASN A 267 17.72 28.43 7.91
N ASN A 268 16.47 28.90 7.96
CA ASN A 268 16.14 30.32 8.06
C ASN A 268 16.07 30.73 9.56
N PRO A 269 16.82 31.74 10.03
CA PRO A 269 17.63 32.72 9.29
C PRO A 269 19.11 32.34 9.07
N ASP A 270 19.59 31.27 9.70
CA ASP A 270 21.02 30.92 9.82
C ASP A 270 21.82 31.02 8.53
N VAL A 271 21.27 30.55 7.41
CA VAL A 271 21.98 30.47 6.13
C VAL A 271 22.40 31.83 5.56
N TRP A 272 21.65 32.90 5.81
CA TRP A 272 21.89 34.22 5.21
C TRP A 272 22.36 35.29 6.21
N ILE A 273 22.59 34.92 7.47
CA ILE A 273 23.16 35.81 8.49
C ILE A 273 24.51 36.43 8.04
N PRO A 274 25.48 35.68 7.48
CA PRO A 274 26.76 36.27 7.09
C PRO A 274 26.60 37.32 5.97
N ALA A 275 25.74 37.07 4.98
CA ALA A 275 25.36 38.05 3.96
C ALA A 275 24.69 39.28 4.60
N TYR A 276 23.73 39.10 5.51
CA TYR A 276 23.04 40.21 6.16
C TYR A 276 23.96 41.09 7.01
N LYS A 277 24.95 40.47 7.68
CA LYS A 277 25.99 41.19 8.42
C LYS A 277 26.87 42.05 7.51
N ALA A 278 27.12 41.61 6.28
CA ALA A 278 27.89 42.38 5.29
C ALA A 278 27.08 43.56 4.72
N SER A 279 25.80 43.34 4.38
CA SER A 279 24.89 44.41 3.97
C SER A 279 23.44 44.02 4.21
N ARG A 280 22.66 44.97 4.75
CA ARG A 280 21.23 44.80 4.97
C ARG A 280 20.46 44.53 3.68
N TRP A 281 20.90 45.05 2.55
CA TRP A 281 20.22 44.90 1.26
C TRP A 281 20.23 43.45 0.75
N TYR A 282 21.20 42.63 1.17
CA TYR A 282 21.26 41.23 0.76
C TYR A 282 20.09 40.39 1.29
N CYS A 283 19.38 40.83 2.34
CA CYS A 283 18.17 40.11 2.78
C CYS A 283 17.08 40.09 1.71
N LEU A 284 17.03 41.08 0.81
CA LEU A 284 16.01 41.15 -0.24
C LEU A 284 16.07 39.94 -1.17
N PHE A 285 17.27 39.44 -1.49
CA PHE A 285 17.44 38.24 -2.30
C PHE A 285 16.78 37.03 -1.64
N PHE A 286 17.08 36.80 -0.36
CA PHE A 286 16.57 35.64 0.39
C PHE A 286 15.06 35.76 0.65
N VAL A 287 14.57 36.96 0.97
CA VAL A 287 13.12 37.22 1.13
C VAL A 287 12.39 36.98 -0.19
N LEU A 288 12.93 37.45 -1.32
CA LEU A 288 12.34 37.20 -2.63
C LEU A 288 12.36 35.72 -3.00
N PHE A 289 13.48 35.04 -2.74
CA PHE A 289 13.62 33.60 -2.96
C PHE A 289 12.60 32.80 -2.14
N VAL A 290 12.46 33.10 -0.84
CA VAL A 290 11.47 32.44 0.02
C VAL A 290 10.06 32.77 -0.43
N LEU A 291 9.80 34.02 -0.82
CA LEU A 291 8.48 34.43 -1.29
C LEU A 291 8.05 33.66 -2.54
N ILE A 292 8.92 33.62 -3.55
CA ILE A 292 8.65 32.91 -4.80
C ILE A 292 8.69 31.40 -4.60
N GLY A 293 9.74 30.87 -3.97
CA GLY A 293 9.93 29.44 -3.78
C GLY A 293 8.87 28.82 -2.88
N VAL A 294 8.70 29.35 -1.66
CA VAL A 294 7.77 28.78 -0.70
C VAL A 294 6.34 29.13 -1.10
N TYR A 295 5.97 30.39 -1.25
CA TYR A 295 4.55 30.72 -1.44
C TYR A 295 4.03 30.52 -2.86
N PHE A 296 4.85 30.68 -3.90
CA PHE A 296 4.38 30.43 -5.27
C PHE A 296 4.67 29.00 -5.70
N VAL A 297 5.93 28.57 -5.68
CA VAL A 297 6.32 27.27 -6.24
C VAL A 297 5.73 26.12 -5.43
N THR A 298 5.82 26.10 -4.08
CA THR A 298 5.23 24.96 -3.33
C THR A 298 3.71 24.87 -3.46
N ASN A 299 3.00 26.01 -3.48
CA ASN A 299 1.54 26.02 -3.66
C ASN A 299 1.14 25.58 -5.07
N LEU A 300 1.92 25.94 -6.09
CA LEU A 300 1.73 25.41 -7.44
C LEU A 300 1.93 23.90 -7.48
N ILE A 301 2.99 23.39 -6.85
CA ILE A 301 3.26 21.94 -6.76
C ILE A 301 2.07 21.23 -6.11
N LEU A 302 1.60 21.75 -4.97
CA LEU A 302 0.45 21.21 -4.26
C LEU A 302 -0.81 21.21 -5.13
N ALA A 303 -1.07 22.29 -5.87
CA ALA A 303 -2.23 22.39 -6.75
C ALA A 303 -2.22 21.34 -7.87
N VAL A 304 -1.08 21.14 -8.54
CA VAL A 304 -0.97 20.14 -9.61
C VAL A 304 -1.06 18.71 -9.08
N VAL A 305 -0.44 18.46 -7.91
CA VAL A 305 -0.54 17.17 -7.21
C VAL A 305 -1.99 16.88 -6.82
N TYR A 306 -2.70 17.87 -6.30
CA TYR A 306 -4.10 17.75 -5.89
C TYR A 306 -5.02 17.45 -7.08
N ASP A 307 -4.85 18.16 -8.20
CA ASP A 307 -5.64 17.91 -9.42
C ASP A 307 -5.39 16.50 -9.98
N SER A 308 -4.13 16.08 -10.03
CA SER A 308 -3.74 14.73 -10.48
C SER A 308 -4.31 13.65 -9.55
N PHE A 309 -4.20 13.84 -8.23
CA PHE A 309 -4.77 12.94 -7.23
C PHE A 309 -6.30 12.83 -7.38
N LYS A 310 -6.99 13.96 -7.56
CA LYS A 310 -8.44 14.00 -7.73
C LYS A 310 -8.87 13.25 -9.00
N SER A 311 -8.13 13.40 -10.11
CA SER A 311 -8.38 12.68 -11.35
C SER A 311 -8.23 11.16 -11.18
N GLU A 312 -7.14 10.70 -10.55
CA GLU A 312 -6.92 9.28 -10.29
C GLU A 312 -7.93 8.69 -9.29
N LEU A 313 -8.31 9.45 -8.27
CA LEU A 313 -9.36 9.06 -7.32
C LEU A 313 -10.71 8.92 -8.04
N ALA A 314 -11.07 9.85 -8.91
CA ALA A 314 -12.31 9.78 -9.68
C ALA A 314 -12.36 8.54 -10.60
N LYS A 315 -11.23 8.17 -11.23
CA LYS A 315 -11.12 6.93 -12.01
C LYS A 315 -11.37 5.69 -11.14
N GLN A 316 -10.75 5.62 -9.95
CA GLN A 316 -10.95 4.48 -9.05
C GLN A 316 -12.39 4.36 -8.55
N VAL A 317 -13.01 5.48 -8.18
CA VAL A 317 -14.43 5.48 -7.76
C VAL A 317 -15.33 5.04 -8.92
N SER A 318 -15.07 5.52 -10.14
CA SER A 318 -15.82 5.11 -11.33
C SER A 318 -15.69 3.60 -11.63
N GLU A 319 -14.49 3.02 -11.48
CA GLU A 319 -14.28 1.58 -11.63
C GLU A 319 -15.02 0.79 -10.54
N MET A 320 -15.01 1.27 -9.30
CA MET A 320 -15.75 0.68 -8.20
C MET A 320 -17.26 0.69 -8.46
N ASP A 321 -17.80 1.81 -8.93
CA ASP A 321 -19.22 1.94 -9.28
C ASP A 321 -19.60 1.03 -10.46
N ARG A 322 -18.72 0.90 -11.47
CA ARG A 322 -18.92 -0.04 -12.59
C ARG A 322 -18.97 -1.49 -12.09
N ASN A 323 -18.06 -1.88 -11.20
CA ASN A 323 -18.06 -3.22 -10.61
C ASN A 323 -19.33 -3.47 -9.79
N ARG A 324 -19.76 -2.48 -8.98
CA ARG A 324 -21.02 -2.54 -8.23
C ARG A 324 -22.21 -2.73 -9.16
N ARG A 325 -22.28 -1.95 -10.25
CA ARG A 325 -23.35 -2.06 -11.24
C ARG A 325 -23.35 -3.43 -11.94
N SER A 326 -22.20 -3.98 -12.30
CA SER A 326 -22.12 -5.32 -12.91
C SER A 326 -22.71 -6.39 -11.97
N ILE A 327 -22.37 -6.35 -10.68
CA ILE A 327 -22.91 -7.30 -9.69
C ILE A 327 -24.42 -7.15 -9.56
N LEU A 328 -24.95 -5.92 -9.53
CA LEU A 328 -26.39 -5.67 -9.46
C LEU A 328 -27.13 -6.13 -10.71
N CYS A 329 -26.56 -5.94 -11.91
CA CYS A 329 -27.13 -6.47 -13.15
C CYS A 329 -27.19 -8.00 -13.12
N LYS A 330 -26.12 -8.68 -12.69
CA LYS A 330 -26.14 -10.15 -12.55
C LYS A 330 -27.18 -10.61 -11.52
N ALA A 331 -27.37 -9.87 -10.43
CA ALA A 331 -28.41 -10.17 -9.46
C ALA A 331 -29.82 -10.03 -10.06
N PHE A 332 -30.02 -9.01 -10.91
CA PHE A 332 -31.27 -8.79 -11.63
C PHE A 332 -31.54 -9.90 -12.66
N ASP A 333 -30.56 -10.25 -13.49
CA ASP A 333 -30.67 -11.29 -14.51
C ASP A 333 -31.08 -12.64 -13.89
N LEU A 334 -30.52 -12.99 -12.73
CA LEU A 334 -30.90 -14.20 -11.98
C LEU A 334 -32.37 -14.21 -11.51
N ILE A 335 -32.93 -13.04 -11.20
CA ILE A 335 -34.35 -12.93 -10.82
C ILE A 335 -35.22 -12.98 -12.07
N ASP A 336 -34.82 -12.29 -13.13
CA ASP A 336 -35.59 -12.22 -14.39
C ASP A 336 -35.71 -13.58 -15.06
N ASP A 337 -34.62 -14.37 -15.10
CA ASP A 337 -34.64 -15.75 -15.58
C ASP A 337 -35.61 -16.62 -14.78
N TYR A 338 -35.63 -16.45 -13.46
CA TYR A 338 -36.54 -17.19 -12.59
C TYR A 338 -38.01 -16.81 -12.84
N VAL A 339 -38.31 -15.52 -12.93
CA VAL A 339 -39.66 -15.01 -13.20
C VAL A 339 -40.14 -15.45 -14.58
N SER A 340 -39.29 -15.34 -15.60
CA SER A 340 -39.59 -15.78 -16.97
C SER A 340 -39.86 -17.28 -17.05
N THR A 341 -39.08 -18.08 -16.31
CA THR A 341 -39.31 -19.52 -16.19
C THR A 341 -40.67 -19.79 -15.52
N LEU A 342 -41.00 -19.07 -14.45
CA LEU A 342 -42.28 -19.21 -13.75
C LEU A 342 -43.48 -18.93 -14.68
N PHE A 343 -43.40 -17.87 -15.49
CA PHE A 343 -44.44 -17.52 -16.47
C PHE A 343 -44.59 -18.57 -17.57
N THR A 344 -43.50 -19.22 -17.99
CA THR A 344 -43.54 -20.28 -19.02
C THR A 344 -44.24 -21.54 -18.50
N TYR A 345 -44.00 -21.91 -17.24
CA TYR A 345 -44.59 -23.12 -16.66
C TYR A 345 -46.00 -22.88 -16.09
N TRP A 346 -46.35 -21.65 -15.71
CA TRP A 346 -47.62 -21.31 -15.05
C TRP A 346 -48.25 -20.02 -15.60
N PRO A 347 -48.78 -20.03 -16.84
CA PRO A 347 -49.29 -18.82 -17.51
C PRO A 347 -50.55 -18.22 -16.87
N ASN A 348 -51.23 -18.94 -15.96
CA ASN A 348 -52.52 -18.55 -15.39
C ASN A 348 -52.46 -18.20 -13.88
N ILE A 349 -51.29 -17.94 -13.30
CA ILE A 349 -51.24 -17.45 -11.91
C ILE A 349 -51.67 -15.97 -11.89
N PRO A 350 -52.79 -15.61 -11.24
CA PRO A 350 -53.17 -14.22 -11.10
C PRO A 350 -52.26 -13.57 -10.05
N PHE A 351 -51.35 -12.70 -10.48
CA PHE A 351 -50.61 -11.84 -9.56
C PHE A 351 -51.56 -10.77 -9.03
N THR A 352 -52.01 -10.93 -7.79
CA THR A 352 -52.55 -9.81 -7.01
C THR A 352 -51.35 -9.04 -6.46
N PHE A 353 -51.17 -7.82 -6.96
CA PHE A 353 -50.15 -6.88 -6.48
C PHE A 353 -50.46 -6.36 -5.08
#